data_AF-A0A2G2DS65-F1
#
_entry.id   AF-A0A2G2DS65-F1
#
_cell.length_a   1.000
_cell.length_b   1.000
_cell.length_c   1.000
_cell.angle_alpha   90.00
_cell.angle_beta   90.00
_cell.angle_gamma   90.00
#
_symmetry.space_group_name_H-M   'P 1'
#
loop_
_entity.id
_entity.type
_entity.pdbx_description
1 polymer ?
#
loop_
_entity_poly.entity_id
_entity_poly.type
_entity_poly.pdbx_seq_one_letter_code
_entity_poly.pdbx_strand_id
1 'polypeptide(L)'
;MTTNRFIKLFSLTFCLLTFMSCRTSDEAISSTVIEPASEVHEEKQSIFKKLQENNHLSIEERIALYHELKNEHPAEYNFEDEQELNRYGYSLLSEEKVKEAIEIFKLLVSEFPNSANPYDSLGEAYLADENEALALVNYEKSVELNPKNTAAINQVTKLKGLEILVTDWGKEIFHFPLHFAPEIPYVGVEEVVFPKGWIEPDSTDFWSYVFVWALDDKKSITPSELEKTLKYYFDGLMGVVKEDKDAEIIKTSAHFEMNTDSLNNADIIGDLTIYDAFATNKPLNLNARIYSNYCEERGKLILYFQFSPQEFDHAIWDKLSTVLVRSTICEM
;
A
#
# COMPACT_ATOMS: atom_id res chain seq x y z
N MET A 1 19.18 -0.06 9.77
CA MET A 1 19.30 -0.03 8.29
C MET A 1 18.52 -1.16 7.62
N THR A 2 17.48 -1.71 8.26
CA THR A 2 16.87 -3.00 7.88
C THR A 2 15.39 -2.94 7.51
N THR A 3 14.74 -1.77 7.57
CA THR A 3 13.34 -1.59 7.16
C THR A 3 13.14 -1.47 5.63
N ASN A 4 14.19 -1.69 4.83
CA ASN A 4 14.27 -1.21 3.44
C ASN A 4 14.19 -2.31 2.38
N ARG A 5 13.89 -3.56 2.74
CA ARG A 5 13.74 -4.67 1.77
C ARG A 5 12.32 -4.82 1.22
N PHE A 6 11.28 -4.50 2.00
CA PHE A 6 9.90 -4.43 1.48
C PHE A 6 9.64 -3.14 0.68
N ILE A 7 10.26 -2.01 1.06
CA ILE A 7 10.07 -0.70 0.40
C ILE A 7 10.68 -0.65 -1.01
N LYS A 8 11.65 -1.52 -1.33
CA LYS A 8 12.33 -1.51 -2.64
C LYS A 8 11.48 -1.99 -3.81
N LEU A 9 10.25 -2.46 -3.60
CA LEU A 9 9.38 -2.89 -4.69
C LEU A 9 8.73 -1.74 -5.49
N PHE A 10 8.81 -0.48 -5.02
CA PHE A 10 8.08 0.65 -5.62
C PHE A 10 8.94 1.82 -6.15
N SER A 11 10.25 1.67 -6.28
CA SER A 11 11.10 2.76 -6.80
C SER A 11 12.12 2.27 -7.82
N LEU A 12 11.67 2.05 -9.06
CA LEU A 12 12.59 1.88 -10.20
C LEU A 12 11.94 2.18 -11.55
N THR A 13 11.51 3.43 -11.74
CA THR A 13 11.28 3.96 -13.09
C THR A 13 11.60 5.45 -13.16
N PHE A 14 12.89 5.83 -13.22
CA PHE A 14 13.31 7.00 -14.01
C PHE A 14 14.84 7.10 -14.18
N CYS A 15 15.22 7.57 -15.38
CA CYS A 15 16.49 8.21 -15.75
C CYS A 15 17.79 7.39 -15.77
N LEU A 16 18.09 6.82 -16.93
CA LEU A 16 19.46 6.77 -17.44
C LEU A 16 19.53 7.50 -18.79
N LEU A 17 19.78 8.80 -18.72
CA LEU A 17 20.40 9.55 -19.81
C LEU A 17 21.47 10.43 -19.17
N THR A 18 22.73 10.13 -19.43
CA THR A 18 23.76 11.16 -19.64
C THR A 18 25.07 10.56 -20.18
N PHE A 19 25.46 11.15 -21.31
CA PHE A 19 26.81 11.45 -21.80
C PHE A 19 27.85 10.34 -21.94
N MET A 20 28.03 9.91 -23.19
CA MET A 20 29.35 9.60 -23.72
C MET A 20 29.60 10.43 -24.98
N SER A 21 30.49 11.42 -24.85
CA SER A 21 31.02 12.18 -25.99
C SER A 21 32.00 11.32 -26.78
N CYS A 22 31.93 11.36 -28.11
CA CYS A 22 33.13 11.37 -28.93
C CYS A 22 32.90 12.06 -30.28
N ARG A 23 33.89 12.86 -30.67
CA ARG A 23 33.99 13.71 -31.87
C ARG A 23 34.28 12.90 -33.13
N THR A 24 33.84 13.41 -34.28
CA THR A 24 34.60 13.71 -35.53
C THR A 24 33.60 14.31 -36.53
N SER A 25 33.67 15.62 -36.80
CA SER A 25 34.30 16.27 -37.96
C SER A 25 33.58 16.08 -39.30
N ASP A 26 33.16 17.23 -39.84
CA ASP A 26 33.25 17.66 -41.23
C ASP A 26 31.96 17.96 -42.01
N GLU A 27 32.06 19.16 -42.58
CA GLU A 27 31.46 19.71 -43.80
C GLU A 27 30.06 20.30 -43.81
N ALA A 28 30.07 21.59 -44.17
CA ALA A 28 28.96 22.48 -44.37
C ALA A 28 28.26 22.20 -45.70
N ILE A 29 26.94 22.08 -45.67
CA ILE A 29 26.08 22.34 -46.82
C ILE A 29 24.88 23.16 -46.34
N SER A 30 24.85 24.41 -46.80
CA SER A 30 23.74 25.34 -46.65
C SER A 30 22.58 24.88 -47.54
N SER A 31 21.48 24.43 -46.95
CA SER A 31 20.18 24.35 -47.59
C SER A 31 19.13 25.01 -46.70
N THR A 32 18.57 26.11 -47.20
CA THR A 32 17.40 26.77 -46.61
C THR A 32 16.19 25.85 -46.75
N VAL A 33 15.86 25.16 -45.66
CA VAL A 33 14.58 24.48 -45.47
C VAL A 33 13.62 25.50 -44.86
N ILE A 34 12.58 25.86 -45.61
CA ILE A 34 11.43 26.58 -45.05
C ILE A 34 10.59 25.50 -44.36
N GLU A 35 10.69 25.41 -43.04
CA GLU A 35 9.76 24.59 -42.24
C GLU A 35 8.36 25.22 -42.26
N PRO A 36 7.29 24.41 -42.38
CA PRO A 36 5.94 24.91 -42.19
C PRO A 36 5.76 25.31 -40.73
N ALA A 37 5.16 26.48 -40.49
CA ALA A 37 4.91 27.01 -39.16
C ALA A 37 4.24 25.94 -38.27
N SER A 38 4.98 25.46 -37.28
CA SER A 38 4.43 24.69 -36.16
C SER A 38 3.38 25.56 -35.49
N GLU A 39 2.17 25.02 -35.31
CA GLU A 39 1.17 25.61 -34.42
C GLU A 39 1.84 25.87 -33.06
N VAL A 40 1.98 27.15 -32.71
CA VAL A 40 2.40 27.57 -31.38
C VAL A 40 1.23 27.22 -30.46
N HIS A 41 1.29 26.05 -29.84
CA HIS A 41 0.51 25.83 -28.62
C HIS A 41 1.07 26.81 -27.58
N GLU A 42 0.38 27.93 -27.36
CA GLU A 42 0.68 28.83 -26.26
C GLU A 42 0.60 28.03 -24.97
N GLU A 43 1.75 27.90 -24.29
CA GLU A 43 1.86 27.24 -23.01
C GLU A 43 1.07 28.04 -21.97
N LYS A 44 -0.02 27.45 -21.46
CA LYS A 44 -0.86 28.08 -20.44
C LYS A 44 -0.05 28.34 -19.17
N GLN A 45 -0.31 29.48 -18.53
CA GLN A 45 0.30 29.87 -17.26
C GLN A 45 -0.18 28.99 -16.10
N SER A 46 0.70 28.80 -15.11
CA SER A 46 0.43 27.97 -13.93
C SER A 46 -0.45 28.69 -12.90
N ILE A 47 -1.56 28.05 -12.52
CA ILE A 47 -2.42 28.49 -11.42
C ILE A 47 -1.70 28.38 -10.08
N PHE A 48 -0.90 27.32 -9.86
CA PHE A 48 -0.09 27.18 -8.67
C PHE A 48 0.78 28.42 -8.41
N LYS A 49 1.54 28.86 -9.43
CA LYS A 49 2.40 30.05 -9.32
C LYS A 49 1.57 31.30 -9.06
N LYS A 50 0.46 31.47 -9.78
CA LYS A 50 -0.39 32.64 -9.63
C LYS A 50 -0.98 32.77 -8.22
N LEU A 51 -1.45 31.67 -7.64
CA LEU A 51 -1.94 31.67 -6.25
C LEU A 51 -0.80 31.90 -5.25
N GLN A 52 0.39 31.33 -5.49
CA GLN A 52 1.57 31.53 -4.64
C GLN A 52 2.06 32.99 -4.62
N GLU A 53 2.07 33.69 -5.77
CA GLU A 53 2.38 35.13 -5.85
C GLU A 53 1.40 35.98 -5.03
N ASN A 54 0.18 35.47 -4.80
CA ASN A 54 -0.88 36.12 -4.05
C ASN A 54 -1.03 35.57 -2.63
N ASN A 55 0.00 34.95 -2.05
CA ASN A 55 0.01 34.44 -0.66
C ASN A 55 -0.22 35.52 0.43
N HIS A 56 -0.19 36.81 0.07
CA HIS A 56 -0.54 37.91 0.97
C HIS A 56 -2.06 38.08 1.16
N LEU A 57 -2.86 37.49 0.26
CA LEU A 57 -4.33 37.47 0.35
C LEU A 57 -4.80 36.33 1.26
N SER A 58 -6.00 36.47 1.82
CA SER A 58 -6.69 35.38 2.51
C SER A 58 -6.93 34.18 1.59
N ILE A 59 -7.24 33.02 2.16
CA ILE A 59 -7.49 31.83 1.36
C ILE A 59 -8.77 31.98 0.53
N GLU A 60 -9.78 32.65 1.08
CA GLU A 60 -11.04 32.96 0.42
C GLU A 60 -10.83 33.89 -0.78
N GLU A 61 -9.98 34.91 -0.64
CA GLU A 61 -9.62 35.82 -1.74
C GLU A 61 -8.81 35.12 -2.83
N ARG A 62 -7.92 34.18 -2.47
CA ARG A 62 -7.20 33.35 -3.46
C ARG A 62 -8.11 32.41 -4.22
N ILE A 63 -9.10 31.80 -3.55
CA ILE A 63 -10.12 30.97 -4.21
C ILE A 63 -11.01 31.83 -5.11
N ALA A 64 -11.38 33.03 -4.68
CA ALA A 64 -12.11 33.97 -5.53
C ALA A 64 -11.29 34.35 -6.79
N LEU A 65 -9.99 34.64 -6.63
CA LEU A 65 -9.07 34.89 -7.73
C LEU A 65 -9.00 33.70 -8.70
N TYR A 66 -8.95 32.45 -8.20
CA TYR A 66 -9.01 31.26 -9.05
C TYR A 66 -10.26 31.26 -9.93
N HIS A 67 -11.44 31.51 -9.35
CA HIS A 67 -12.69 31.54 -10.09
C HIS A 67 -12.79 32.71 -11.08
N GLU A 68 -12.29 33.89 -10.71
CA GLU A 68 -12.17 35.05 -11.60
C GLU A 68 -11.31 34.72 -12.82
N LEU A 69 -10.10 34.21 -12.60
CA LEU A 69 -9.19 33.82 -13.69
C LEU A 69 -9.79 32.72 -14.57
N LYS A 70 -10.52 31.76 -13.97
CA LYS A 70 -11.18 30.69 -14.74
C LYS A 70 -12.29 31.23 -15.64
N ASN A 71 -13.01 32.23 -15.17
CA ASN A 71 -14.10 32.84 -15.93
C ASN A 71 -13.60 33.80 -17.01
N GLU A 72 -12.62 34.64 -16.68
CA GLU A 72 -12.17 35.74 -17.55
C GLU A 72 -10.97 35.36 -18.44
N HIS A 73 -10.13 34.43 -17.97
CA HIS A 73 -8.87 34.04 -18.60
C HIS A 73 -8.68 32.51 -18.80
N PRO A 74 -9.69 31.73 -19.22
CA PRO A 74 -9.59 30.25 -19.30
C PRO A 74 -8.56 29.72 -20.30
N ALA A 75 -8.23 30.51 -21.33
CA ALA A 75 -7.21 30.16 -22.32
C ALA A 75 -5.79 30.51 -21.87
N GLU A 76 -5.65 31.43 -20.91
CA GLU A 76 -4.35 31.92 -20.45
C GLU A 76 -3.75 31.07 -19.33
N TYR A 77 -4.60 30.48 -18.47
CA TYR A 77 -4.15 29.68 -17.33
C TYR A 77 -4.61 28.23 -17.42
N ASN A 78 -3.81 27.33 -16.85
CA ASN A 78 -4.08 25.90 -16.82
C ASN A 78 -5.07 25.55 -15.70
N PHE A 79 -6.31 25.29 -16.07
CA PHE A 79 -7.38 24.83 -15.16
C PHE A 79 -7.70 23.34 -15.35
N GLU A 80 -7.11 22.71 -16.36
CA GLU A 80 -7.38 21.32 -16.73
C GLU A 80 -6.49 20.32 -16.02
N ASP A 81 -5.35 20.76 -15.46
CA ASP A 81 -4.43 19.93 -14.72
C ASP A 81 -4.67 20.01 -13.20
N GLU A 82 -5.19 18.94 -12.62
CA GLU A 82 -5.38 18.82 -11.16
C GLU A 82 -4.08 19.03 -10.36
N GLN A 83 -2.90 18.83 -10.98
CA GLN A 83 -1.61 19.01 -10.31
C GLN A 83 -1.36 20.46 -9.90
N GLU A 84 -2.00 21.44 -10.54
CA GLU A 84 -1.86 22.86 -10.19
C GLU A 84 -2.38 23.13 -8.76
N LEU A 85 -3.64 22.78 -8.50
CA LEU A 85 -4.24 22.94 -7.17
C LEU A 85 -3.65 21.96 -6.16
N ASN A 86 -3.35 20.73 -6.58
CA ASN A 86 -2.78 19.70 -5.71
C ASN A 86 -1.42 20.15 -5.13
N ARG A 87 -0.49 20.60 -6.00
CA ARG A 87 0.81 21.15 -5.56
C ARG A 87 0.65 22.36 -4.66
N TYR A 88 -0.37 23.20 -4.91
CA TYR A 88 -0.64 24.35 -4.06
C TYR A 88 -1.08 23.94 -2.65
N GLY A 89 -2.00 22.98 -2.56
CA GLY A 89 -2.43 22.41 -1.27
C GLY A 89 -1.26 21.81 -0.49
N TYR A 90 -0.39 21.03 -1.12
CA TYR A 90 0.80 20.48 -0.46
C TYR A 90 1.83 21.54 -0.06
N SER A 91 2.00 22.61 -0.85
CA SER A 91 2.80 23.76 -0.44
C SER A 91 2.28 24.35 0.87
N LEU A 92 0.97 24.52 1.01
CA LEU A 92 0.36 25.01 2.25
C LEU A 92 0.53 24.03 3.43
N LEU A 93 0.40 22.72 3.19
CA LEU A 93 0.67 21.70 4.22
C LEU A 93 2.12 21.76 4.72
N SER A 94 3.09 21.91 3.82
CA SER A 94 4.51 22.03 4.20
C SER A 94 4.85 23.32 4.97
N GLU A 95 4.00 24.34 4.83
CA GLU A 95 4.04 25.57 5.63
C GLU A 95 3.20 25.48 6.93
N GLU A 96 2.71 24.28 7.29
CA GLU A 96 1.82 24.02 8.44
C GLU A 96 0.48 24.79 8.39
N LYS A 97 0.09 25.32 7.22
CA LYS A 97 -1.20 26.01 6.99
C LYS A 97 -2.32 25.03 6.67
N VAL A 98 -2.55 24.08 7.58
CA VAL A 98 -3.46 22.94 7.39
C VAL A 98 -4.87 23.37 6.99
N LYS A 99 -5.45 24.37 7.66
CA LYS A 99 -6.81 24.85 7.36
C LYS A 99 -6.93 25.46 5.96
N GLU A 100 -5.92 26.19 5.51
CA GLU A 100 -5.91 26.77 4.16
C GLU A 100 -5.74 25.68 3.10
N ALA A 101 -4.88 24.69 3.36
CA ALA A 101 -4.70 23.55 2.47
C ALA A 101 -6.02 22.77 2.26
N ILE A 102 -6.79 22.56 3.33
CA ILE A 102 -8.11 21.92 3.26
C ILE A 102 -9.04 22.66 2.29
N GLU A 103 -9.09 24.00 2.32
CA GLU A 103 -9.93 24.77 1.40
C GLU A 103 -9.48 24.65 -0.07
N ILE A 104 -8.17 24.58 -0.32
CA ILE A 104 -7.63 24.30 -1.67
C ILE A 104 -7.96 22.89 -2.13
N PHE A 105 -7.84 21.88 -1.27
CA PHE A 105 -8.19 20.52 -1.65
C PHE A 105 -9.70 20.33 -1.83
N LYS A 106 -10.55 21.05 -1.09
CA LYS A 106 -12.00 21.13 -1.36
C LYS A 106 -12.28 21.73 -2.74
N LEU A 107 -11.61 22.83 -3.09
CA LEU A 107 -11.69 23.40 -4.43
C LEU A 107 -11.25 22.38 -5.48
N LEU A 108 -10.14 21.67 -5.26
CA LEU A 108 -9.66 20.63 -6.15
C LEU A 108 -10.67 19.50 -6.35
N VAL A 109 -11.31 19.02 -5.28
CA VAL A 109 -12.40 18.02 -5.37
C VAL A 109 -13.59 18.55 -6.18
N SER A 110 -13.96 19.83 -6.01
CA SER A 110 -15.07 20.42 -6.76
C SER A 110 -14.79 20.53 -8.27
N GLU A 111 -13.53 20.69 -8.62
CA GLU A 111 -13.06 20.86 -10.01
C GLU A 111 -12.84 19.50 -10.70
N PHE A 112 -12.44 18.48 -9.93
CA PHE A 112 -12.11 17.14 -10.42
C PHE A 112 -12.86 16.03 -9.65
N PRO A 113 -14.20 16.03 -9.62
CA PRO A 113 -14.99 15.17 -8.73
C PRO A 113 -14.92 13.66 -9.06
N ASN A 114 -14.39 13.31 -10.23
CA ASN A 114 -14.26 11.93 -10.72
C ASN A 114 -12.81 11.41 -10.66
N SER A 115 -11.86 12.19 -10.13
CA SER A 115 -10.48 11.77 -9.94
C SER A 115 -10.26 11.32 -8.49
N ALA A 116 -9.52 10.23 -8.29
CA ALA A 116 -9.26 9.68 -6.96
C ALA A 116 -8.26 10.51 -6.13
N ASN A 117 -7.30 11.17 -6.80
CA ASN A 117 -6.20 11.90 -6.17
C ASN A 117 -6.68 13.14 -5.36
N PRO A 118 -7.62 13.97 -5.85
CA PRO A 118 -8.24 15.03 -5.04
C PRO A 118 -8.78 14.59 -3.69
N TYR A 119 -9.50 13.47 -3.64
CA TYR A 119 -10.05 12.93 -2.39
C TYR A 119 -8.94 12.36 -1.49
N ASP A 120 -7.91 11.73 -2.06
CA ASP A 120 -6.73 11.26 -1.31
C ASP A 120 -6.04 12.44 -0.60
N SER A 121 -5.74 13.50 -1.36
CA SER A 121 -5.09 14.71 -0.85
C SER A 121 -5.94 15.44 0.21
N LEU A 122 -7.26 15.52 0.00
CA LEU A 122 -8.18 16.09 0.99
C LEU A 122 -8.25 15.22 2.26
N GLY A 123 -8.18 13.89 2.11
CA GLY A 123 -8.07 12.95 3.22
C GLY A 123 -6.83 13.19 4.06
N GLU A 124 -5.67 13.36 3.41
CA GLU A 124 -4.40 13.68 4.08
C GLU A 124 -4.46 14.99 4.85
N ALA A 125 -5.04 16.04 4.24
CA ALA A 125 -5.19 17.33 4.90
C ALA A 125 -6.11 17.26 6.12
N TYR A 126 -7.20 16.48 6.07
CA TYR A 126 -8.04 16.24 7.25
C TYR A 126 -7.34 15.42 8.34
N LEU A 127 -6.44 14.49 7.98
CA LEU A 127 -5.61 13.80 8.98
C LEU A 127 -4.63 14.75 9.67
N ALA A 128 -4.00 15.64 8.90
CA ALA A 128 -3.14 16.68 9.46
C ALA A 128 -3.92 17.64 10.39
N ASP A 129 -5.23 17.75 10.20
CA ASP A 129 -6.16 18.52 11.02
C ASP A 129 -6.77 17.72 12.19
N GLU A 130 -6.30 16.49 12.42
CA GLU A 130 -6.82 15.56 13.44
C GLU A 130 -8.32 15.22 13.25
N ASN A 131 -8.88 15.45 12.05
CA ASN A 131 -10.27 15.16 11.72
C ASN A 131 -10.40 13.81 11.01
N GLU A 132 -10.19 12.73 11.78
CA GLU A 132 -10.19 11.36 11.28
C GLU A 132 -11.49 10.96 10.57
N ALA A 133 -12.63 11.47 11.02
CA ALA A 133 -13.93 11.18 10.41
C ALA A 133 -14.03 11.72 8.97
N LEU A 134 -13.62 12.97 8.74
CA LEU A 134 -13.60 13.55 7.40
C LEU A 134 -12.48 12.96 6.55
N ALA A 135 -11.34 12.62 7.14
CA ALA A 135 -10.27 11.91 6.44
C ALA A 135 -10.77 10.57 5.90
N LEU A 136 -11.42 9.76 6.75
CA LEU A 136 -11.96 8.45 6.38
C LEU A 136 -12.92 8.54 5.19
N VAL A 137 -13.90 9.45 5.24
CA VAL A 137 -14.87 9.65 4.14
C VAL A 137 -14.18 9.95 2.81
N ASN A 138 -13.10 10.75 2.83
CA ASN A 138 -12.38 11.12 1.62
C ASN A 138 -11.49 9.98 1.11
N TYR A 139 -10.77 9.28 1.98
CA TYR A 139 -10.03 8.10 1.55
C TYR A 139 -10.94 7.00 1.00
N GLU A 140 -12.09 6.74 1.63
CA GLU A 140 -13.08 5.79 1.09
C GLU A 140 -13.54 6.19 -0.31
N LYS A 141 -13.77 7.48 -0.57
CA LYS A 141 -14.12 7.96 -1.90
C LYS A 141 -12.96 7.80 -2.90
N SER A 142 -11.72 8.02 -2.47
CA SER A 142 -10.53 7.76 -3.30
C SER A 142 -10.44 6.28 -3.69
N VAL A 143 -10.68 5.37 -2.74
CA VAL A 143 -10.70 3.91 -2.97
C VAL A 143 -11.86 3.50 -3.89
N GLU A 144 -13.04 4.10 -3.74
CA GLU A 144 -14.18 3.86 -4.64
C GLU A 144 -13.84 4.20 -6.09
N LEU A 145 -13.19 5.33 -6.33
CA LEU A 145 -12.79 5.81 -7.66
C LEU A 145 -11.56 5.08 -8.21
N ASN A 146 -10.64 4.67 -7.34
CA ASN A 146 -9.45 3.90 -7.69
C ASN A 146 -9.20 2.78 -6.67
N PRO A 147 -9.78 1.58 -6.88
CA PRO A 147 -9.60 0.43 -5.98
C PRO A 147 -8.17 -0.11 -5.88
N LYS A 148 -7.21 0.45 -6.64
CA LYS A 148 -5.79 0.10 -6.59
C LYS A 148 -4.94 1.11 -5.83
N ASN A 149 -5.54 2.17 -5.27
CA ASN A 149 -4.82 3.16 -4.46
C ASN A 149 -4.47 2.57 -3.08
N THR A 150 -3.37 1.82 -3.00
CA THR A 150 -2.93 1.16 -1.76
C THR A 150 -2.67 2.14 -0.61
N ALA A 151 -2.25 3.37 -0.89
CA ALA A 151 -2.05 4.40 0.13
C ALA A 151 -3.36 4.79 0.82
N ALA A 152 -4.39 5.15 0.04
CA ALA A 152 -5.72 5.46 0.57
C ALA A 152 -6.34 4.25 1.29
N ILE A 153 -6.20 3.05 0.73
CA ILE A 153 -6.70 1.82 1.37
C ILE A 153 -6.05 1.63 2.75
N ASN A 154 -4.73 1.79 2.87
CA ASN A 154 -4.04 1.67 4.15
C ASN A 154 -4.52 2.71 5.17
N GLN A 155 -4.81 3.95 4.74
CA GLN A 155 -5.37 4.97 5.62
C GLN A 155 -6.79 4.60 6.07
N VAL A 156 -7.65 4.11 5.17
CA VAL A 156 -8.98 3.59 5.56
C VAL A 156 -8.85 2.49 6.61
N THR A 157 -7.93 1.54 6.42
CA THR A 157 -7.70 0.45 7.37
C THR A 157 -7.28 0.97 8.73
N LYS A 158 -6.30 1.88 8.76
CA LYS A 158 -5.82 2.49 10.00
C LYS A 158 -6.94 3.26 10.70
N LEU A 159 -7.67 4.12 9.97
CA LEU A 159 -8.71 4.99 10.53
C LEU A 159 -9.94 4.24 11.00
N LYS A 160 -10.27 3.12 10.35
CA LYS A 160 -11.29 2.19 10.85
C LYS A 160 -10.83 1.38 12.06
N GLY A 161 -9.60 1.62 12.55
CA GLY A 161 -9.04 0.88 13.66
C GLY A 161 -8.91 -0.61 13.35
N LEU A 162 -8.73 -0.98 12.07
CA LEU A 162 -8.49 -2.36 11.64
C LEU A 162 -7.04 -2.80 11.90
N GLU A 163 -6.41 -2.27 12.96
CA GLU A 163 -5.24 -2.90 13.56
C GLU A 163 -5.74 -4.15 14.31
N ILE A 164 -5.65 -5.27 13.62
CA ILE A 164 -6.11 -6.57 14.07
C ILE A 164 -5.16 -7.11 15.13
N LEU A 165 -3.85 -6.87 15.00
CA LEU A 165 -2.82 -7.41 15.88
C LEU A 165 -2.31 -6.38 16.90
N VAL A 166 -2.27 -6.80 18.17
CA VAL A 166 -1.77 -6.01 19.30
C VAL A 166 -0.34 -6.42 19.62
N THR A 167 0.62 -5.62 19.14
CA THR A 167 2.06 -5.85 19.34
C THR A 167 2.88 -4.59 19.04
N ASP A 168 4.12 -4.53 19.53
CA ASP A 168 5.13 -3.51 19.20
C ASP A 168 6.09 -3.95 18.06
N TRP A 169 5.80 -5.08 17.43
CA TRP A 169 6.60 -5.65 16.34
C TRP A 169 6.49 -4.84 15.04
N GLY A 170 7.43 -5.07 14.12
CA GLY A 170 7.33 -4.50 12.78
C GLY A 170 6.08 -5.05 12.10
N LYS A 171 5.27 -4.18 11.48
CA LYS A 171 3.97 -4.56 10.89
C LYS A 171 3.90 -4.19 9.42
N GLU A 172 3.18 -4.99 8.65
CA GLU A 172 2.76 -4.68 7.29
C GLU A 172 1.30 -5.09 7.09
N ILE A 173 0.60 -4.36 6.22
CA ILE A 173 -0.80 -4.59 5.91
C ILE A 173 -0.93 -4.80 4.40
N PHE A 174 -1.59 -5.88 4.01
CA PHE A 174 -1.94 -6.16 2.61
C PHE A 174 -3.45 -6.22 2.44
N HIS A 175 -3.89 -5.90 1.24
CA HIS A 175 -5.30 -5.91 0.88
C HIS A 175 -5.56 -6.97 -0.17
N PHE A 176 -6.60 -7.78 0.06
CA PHE A 176 -7.06 -8.71 -0.96
C PHE A 176 -7.88 -7.96 -2.03
N PRO A 177 -7.75 -8.30 -3.32
CA PRO A 177 -6.92 -9.39 -3.86
C PRO A 177 -5.42 -9.08 -3.84
N LEU A 178 -4.62 -10.07 -3.46
CA LEU A 178 -3.17 -9.93 -3.36
C LEU A 178 -2.54 -9.90 -4.76
N HIS A 179 -1.85 -8.82 -5.10
CA HIS A 179 -1.23 -8.64 -6.42
C HIS A 179 -0.23 -9.76 -6.80
N PHE A 180 0.46 -10.34 -5.80
CA PHE A 180 1.42 -11.43 -6.01
C PHE A 180 0.77 -12.82 -6.05
N ALA A 181 -0.48 -12.96 -5.59
CA ALA A 181 -1.22 -14.21 -5.56
C ALA A 181 -2.67 -14.01 -6.05
N PRO A 182 -2.87 -13.58 -7.31
CA PRO A 182 -4.18 -13.26 -7.87
C PRO A 182 -5.14 -14.46 -7.94
N GLU A 183 -4.62 -15.69 -7.81
CA GLU A 183 -5.42 -16.92 -7.75
C GLU A 183 -6.22 -17.05 -6.46
N ILE A 184 -5.91 -16.27 -5.43
CA ILE A 184 -6.64 -16.25 -4.15
C ILE A 184 -7.88 -15.34 -4.29
N PRO A 185 -9.11 -15.89 -4.37
CA PRO A 185 -10.31 -15.12 -4.70
C PRO A 185 -10.96 -14.53 -3.46
N TYR A 186 -10.14 -13.96 -2.57
CA TYR A 186 -10.63 -13.39 -1.31
C TYR A 186 -10.78 -11.87 -1.44
N VAL A 187 -11.53 -11.32 -0.49
CA VAL A 187 -11.67 -9.88 -0.24
C VAL A 187 -11.44 -9.70 1.26
N GLY A 188 -10.76 -8.63 1.65
CA GLY A 188 -10.42 -8.37 3.04
C GLY A 188 -9.01 -7.83 3.22
N VAL A 189 -8.47 -8.06 4.42
CA VAL A 189 -7.19 -7.50 4.85
C VAL A 189 -6.31 -8.59 5.44
N GLU A 190 -5.02 -8.52 5.15
CA GLU A 190 -3.98 -9.23 5.88
C GLU A 190 -3.18 -8.22 6.71
N GLU A 191 -2.96 -8.51 7.98
CA GLU A 191 -1.96 -7.82 8.80
C GLU A 191 -0.91 -8.84 9.22
N VAL A 192 0.35 -8.59 8.87
CA VAL A 192 1.50 -9.41 9.26
C VAL A 192 2.40 -8.64 10.19
N VAL A 193 2.93 -9.31 11.21
CA VAL A 193 3.86 -8.75 12.18
C VAL A 193 5.07 -9.65 12.38
N PHE A 194 6.22 -9.02 12.48
CA PHE A 194 7.52 -9.69 12.52
C PHE A 194 8.34 -9.25 13.73
N PRO A 195 8.85 -10.19 14.55
CA PRO A 195 9.79 -9.86 15.61
C PRO A 195 11.11 -9.36 15.02
N LYS A 196 11.89 -8.62 15.81
CA LYS A 196 13.28 -8.29 15.43
C LYS A 196 14.07 -9.58 15.27
N GLY A 197 14.88 -9.70 14.22
CA GLY A 197 15.65 -10.93 14.01
C GLY A 197 14.97 -11.97 13.10
N TRP A 198 13.78 -11.69 12.56
CA TRP A 198 13.03 -12.70 11.79
C TRP A 198 13.66 -13.10 10.45
N ILE A 199 14.52 -12.24 9.87
CA ILE A 199 15.13 -12.47 8.56
C ILE A 199 16.58 -12.97 8.68
N GLU A 200 17.15 -12.92 9.88
CA GLU A 200 18.52 -13.30 10.19
C GLU A 200 18.63 -14.81 10.44
N PRO A 201 19.33 -15.61 9.61
CA PRO A 201 19.36 -17.07 9.73
C PRO A 201 19.87 -17.62 11.07
N ASP A 202 20.74 -16.88 11.75
CA ASP A 202 21.30 -17.28 13.05
C ASP A 202 20.44 -16.85 14.25
N SER A 203 19.30 -16.20 14.00
CA SER A 203 18.38 -15.72 15.03
C SER A 203 17.45 -16.84 15.52
N THR A 204 17.11 -16.82 16.81
CA THR A 204 16.06 -17.69 17.37
C THR A 204 14.66 -17.36 16.83
N ASP A 205 14.51 -16.16 16.27
CA ASP A 205 13.25 -15.67 15.69
C ASP A 205 13.17 -15.90 14.17
N PHE A 206 14.20 -16.52 13.57
CA PHE A 206 14.27 -16.73 12.13
C PHE A 206 12.99 -17.38 11.60
N TRP A 207 12.39 -16.75 10.59
CA TRP A 207 11.12 -17.16 9.96
C TRP A 207 10.00 -17.49 10.96
N SER A 208 10.01 -16.82 12.11
CA SER A 208 8.99 -16.95 13.15
C SER A 208 8.19 -15.67 13.25
N TYR A 209 6.93 -15.70 12.85
CA TYR A 209 6.09 -14.51 12.68
C TYR A 209 4.61 -14.85 12.76
N VAL A 210 3.79 -13.81 12.81
CA VAL A 210 2.33 -13.92 12.94
C VAL A 210 1.69 -13.11 11.82
N PHE A 211 0.62 -13.61 11.22
CA PHE A 211 -0.29 -12.76 10.48
C PHE A 211 -1.74 -13.13 10.72
N VAL A 212 -2.63 -12.20 10.41
CA VAL A 212 -4.07 -12.40 10.42
C VAL A 212 -4.66 -12.10 9.07
N TRP A 213 -5.53 -12.97 8.59
CA TRP A 213 -6.46 -12.66 7.50
C TRP A 213 -7.84 -12.34 8.08
N ALA A 214 -8.33 -11.13 7.86
CA ALA A 214 -9.72 -10.75 8.08
C ALA A 214 -10.45 -10.75 6.72
N LEU A 215 -11.16 -11.84 6.45
CA LEU A 215 -11.76 -12.14 5.15
C LEU A 215 -13.25 -11.80 5.14
N ASP A 216 -13.66 -11.01 4.16
CA ASP A 216 -15.02 -10.54 3.98
C ASP A 216 -15.89 -11.64 3.35
N ASP A 217 -17.14 -11.75 3.82
CA ASP A 217 -18.16 -12.66 3.31
C ASP A 217 -17.74 -14.14 3.28
N LYS A 218 -16.72 -14.51 4.04
CA LYS A 218 -16.24 -15.89 4.21
C LYS A 218 -16.64 -16.40 5.58
N LYS A 219 -17.23 -17.59 5.65
CA LYS A 219 -17.72 -18.19 6.92
C LYS A 219 -16.73 -19.15 7.55
N SER A 220 -16.03 -19.91 6.73
CA SER A 220 -15.09 -20.94 7.19
C SER A 220 -14.04 -21.22 6.11
N ILE A 221 -13.00 -21.92 6.51
CA ILE A 221 -11.98 -22.47 5.63
C ILE A 221 -11.72 -23.92 6.03
N THR A 222 -11.48 -24.78 5.05
CA THR A 222 -11.10 -26.18 5.30
C THR A 222 -9.58 -26.33 5.22
N PRO A 223 -8.98 -27.35 5.86
CA PRO A 223 -7.54 -27.60 5.72
C PRO A 223 -7.09 -27.73 4.25
N SER A 224 -7.84 -28.46 3.42
CA SER A 224 -7.52 -28.61 1.99
C SER A 224 -7.64 -27.31 1.19
N GLU A 225 -8.61 -26.44 1.52
CA GLU A 225 -8.68 -25.10 0.93
C GLU A 225 -7.47 -24.27 1.37
N LEU A 226 -7.10 -24.33 2.65
CA LEU A 226 -5.97 -23.59 3.21
C LEU A 226 -4.63 -24.03 2.59
N GLU A 227 -4.40 -25.34 2.44
CA GLU A 227 -3.24 -25.90 1.73
C GLU A 227 -3.11 -25.28 0.34
N LYS A 228 -4.21 -25.29 -0.44
CA LYS A 228 -4.22 -24.74 -1.80
C LYS A 228 -3.91 -23.24 -1.80
N THR A 229 -4.55 -22.48 -0.92
CA THR A 229 -4.41 -21.02 -0.84
C THR A 229 -3.00 -20.61 -0.41
N LEU A 230 -2.43 -21.25 0.63
CA LEU A 230 -1.08 -20.94 1.09
C LEU A 230 -0.01 -21.30 0.04
N LYS A 231 -0.24 -22.32 -0.79
CA LYS A 231 0.63 -22.59 -1.95
C LYS A 231 0.65 -21.42 -2.92
N TYR A 232 -0.50 -20.86 -3.29
CA TYR A 232 -0.54 -19.66 -4.14
C TYR A 232 0.12 -18.46 -3.48
N TYR A 233 -0.15 -18.24 -2.19
CA TYR A 233 0.42 -17.14 -1.41
C TYR A 233 1.96 -17.16 -1.46
N PHE A 234 2.57 -18.26 -1.01
CA PHE A 234 4.02 -18.35 -0.92
C PHE A 234 4.69 -18.48 -2.29
N ASP A 235 4.15 -19.25 -3.23
CA ASP A 235 4.71 -19.33 -4.58
C ASP A 235 4.72 -17.97 -5.29
N GLY A 236 3.61 -17.22 -5.14
CA GLY A 236 3.47 -15.87 -5.67
C GLY A 236 4.44 -14.88 -5.05
N LEU A 237 4.49 -14.84 -3.71
CA LEU A 237 5.38 -13.97 -2.96
C LEU A 237 6.85 -14.21 -3.31
N MET A 238 7.29 -15.47 -3.33
CA MET A 238 8.68 -15.81 -3.65
C MET A 238 9.02 -15.53 -5.11
N GLY A 239 8.04 -15.67 -6.02
CA GLY A 239 8.18 -15.28 -7.42
C GLY A 239 8.47 -13.78 -7.61
N VAL A 240 7.85 -12.94 -6.78
CA VAL A 240 8.06 -11.48 -6.80
C VAL A 240 9.39 -11.10 -6.16
N VAL A 241 9.73 -11.71 -5.02
CA VAL A 241 10.88 -11.33 -4.18
C VAL A 241 12.21 -11.83 -4.73
N LYS A 242 12.24 -12.97 -5.45
CA LYS A 242 13.49 -13.52 -5.97
C LYS A 242 14.28 -12.51 -6.82
N GLU A 243 15.57 -12.43 -6.56
CA GLU A 243 16.50 -11.58 -7.31
C GLU A 243 16.71 -12.12 -8.73
N ASP A 244 16.95 -13.44 -8.85
CA ASP A 244 17.10 -14.13 -10.14
C ASP A 244 15.72 -14.48 -10.74
N LYS A 245 15.33 -13.74 -11.78
CA LYS A 245 14.06 -13.93 -12.47
C LYS A 245 13.97 -15.23 -13.29
N ASP A 246 15.10 -15.85 -13.60
CA ASP A 246 15.16 -17.08 -14.39
C ASP A 246 15.33 -18.34 -13.53
N ALA A 247 15.73 -18.20 -12.27
CA ALA A 247 15.84 -19.32 -11.34
C ALA A 247 14.48 -20.02 -11.11
N GLU A 248 14.44 -21.34 -11.33
CA GLU A 248 13.31 -22.17 -10.94
C GLU A 248 13.22 -22.27 -9.41
N ILE A 249 12.05 -21.94 -8.89
CA ILE A 249 11.74 -22.04 -7.47
C ILE A 249 11.00 -23.36 -7.20
N ILE A 250 11.43 -24.08 -6.17
CA ILE A 250 10.67 -25.22 -5.66
C ILE A 250 9.26 -24.76 -5.26
N LYS A 251 8.26 -25.44 -5.79
CA LYS A 251 6.85 -25.14 -5.50
C LYS A 251 6.52 -25.52 -4.07
N THR A 252 5.73 -24.68 -3.43
CA THR A 252 5.30 -24.86 -2.05
C THR A 252 4.54 -26.18 -1.90
N SER A 253 4.89 -26.97 -0.89
CA SER A 253 4.04 -28.05 -0.37
C SER A 253 3.47 -27.63 0.96
N ALA A 254 2.23 -28.02 1.24
CA ALA A 254 1.54 -27.73 2.48
C ALA A 254 0.71 -28.94 2.86
N HIS A 255 0.68 -29.25 4.16
CA HIS A 255 -0.18 -30.25 4.73
C HIS A 255 -0.84 -29.69 5.99
N PHE A 256 -2.17 -29.72 6.03
CA PHE A 256 -2.94 -29.21 7.16
C PHE A 256 -4.03 -30.19 7.57
N GLU A 257 -4.29 -30.24 8.88
CA GLU A 257 -5.38 -31.02 9.45
C GLU A 257 -6.08 -30.25 10.57
N MET A 258 -7.33 -30.63 10.83
CA MET A 258 -8.03 -30.12 12.01
C MET A 258 -7.30 -30.64 13.25
N ASN A 259 -6.98 -29.74 14.17
CA ASN A 259 -6.40 -30.13 15.43
C ASN A 259 -7.45 -30.85 16.28
N THR A 260 -7.12 -32.06 16.72
CA THR A 260 -7.98 -32.86 17.61
C THR A 260 -7.45 -32.93 19.04
N ASP A 261 -6.28 -32.34 19.30
CA ASP A 261 -5.68 -32.28 20.63
C ASP A 261 -6.30 -31.16 21.46
N SER A 262 -7.05 -31.55 22.49
CA SER A 262 -7.69 -30.65 23.46
C SER A 262 -6.71 -29.79 24.29
N LEU A 263 -5.42 -30.11 24.30
CA LEU A 263 -4.39 -29.33 25.00
C LEU A 263 -3.90 -28.12 24.18
N ASN A 264 -4.11 -28.14 22.87
CA ASN A 264 -3.73 -27.06 21.98
C ASN A 264 -4.98 -26.31 21.52
N ASN A 265 -5.03 -25.01 21.77
CA ASN A 265 -6.19 -24.17 21.43
C ASN A 265 -6.28 -23.82 19.93
N ALA A 266 -5.34 -24.26 19.09
CA ALA A 266 -5.39 -24.05 17.65
C ALA A 266 -6.49 -24.91 17.01
N ASP A 267 -7.15 -24.40 15.96
CA ASP A 267 -8.18 -25.15 15.22
C ASP A 267 -7.57 -26.03 14.13
N ILE A 268 -6.49 -25.55 13.50
CA ILE A 268 -5.79 -26.22 12.41
C ILE A 268 -4.29 -26.19 12.71
N ILE A 269 -3.63 -27.32 12.50
CA ILE A 269 -2.18 -27.45 12.59
C ILE A 269 -1.65 -28.04 11.30
N GLY A 270 -0.38 -27.78 11.00
CA GLY A 270 0.24 -28.35 9.82
C GLY A 270 1.64 -27.82 9.58
N ASP A 271 2.16 -28.17 8.42
CA ASP A 271 3.48 -27.80 7.96
C ASP A 271 3.46 -27.41 6.49
N LEU A 272 4.48 -26.65 6.09
CA LEU A 272 4.73 -26.29 4.71
C LEU A 272 6.22 -26.28 4.42
N THR A 273 6.57 -26.65 3.20
CA THR A 273 7.90 -26.43 2.62
C THR A 273 7.77 -25.33 1.59
N ILE A 274 8.47 -24.22 1.81
CA ILE A 274 8.53 -23.07 0.90
C ILE A 274 9.95 -22.88 0.39
N TYR A 275 10.12 -21.99 -0.58
CA TYR A 275 11.44 -21.48 -0.95
C TYR A 275 11.67 -20.13 -0.26
N ASP A 276 12.74 -20.00 0.50
CA ASP A 276 13.08 -18.73 1.14
C ASP A 276 13.93 -17.86 0.21
N ALA A 277 13.29 -16.98 -0.56
CA ALA A 277 13.97 -15.98 -1.38
C ALA A 277 14.43 -14.74 -0.59
N PHE A 278 14.10 -14.64 0.70
CA PHE A 278 14.41 -13.47 1.52
C PHE A 278 15.81 -13.55 2.14
N ALA A 279 16.18 -14.70 2.71
CA ALA A 279 17.39 -14.84 3.51
C ALA A 279 18.36 -15.89 2.97
N THR A 280 17.88 -17.09 2.62
CA THR A 280 18.76 -18.25 2.39
C THR A 280 18.84 -18.73 0.95
N ASN A 281 17.87 -18.38 0.09
CA ASN A 281 17.70 -18.91 -1.26
C ASN A 281 17.62 -20.45 -1.31
N LYS A 282 17.01 -21.06 -0.29
CA LYS A 282 16.89 -22.50 -0.09
C LYS A 282 15.47 -22.92 0.30
N PRO A 283 15.12 -24.21 0.15
CA PRO A 283 13.90 -24.75 0.75
C PRO A 283 13.92 -24.58 2.27
N LEU A 284 12.78 -24.19 2.84
CA LEU A 284 12.58 -23.98 4.26
C LEU A 284 11.27 -24.63 4.69
N ASN A 285 11.33 -25.40 5.78
CA ASN A 285 10.14 -25.97 6.40
C ASN A 285 9.63 -25.03 7.49
N LEU A 286 8.31 -24.81 7.53
CA LEU A 286 7.62 -24.09 8.60
C LEU A 286 6.53 -24.97 9.16
N ASN A 287 6.44 -25.02 10.47
CA ASN A 287 5.27 -25.48 11.21
C ASN A 287 4.31 -24.31 11.37
N ALA A 288 3.01 -24.59 11.43
CA ALA A 288 2.00 -23.56 11.61
C ALA A 288 0.87 -23.96 12.57
N ARG A 289 0.40 -22.98 13.35
CA ARG A 289 -0.85 -23.03 14.11
C ARG A 289 -1.80 -21.98 13.55
N ILE A 290 -3.03 -22.39 13.25
CA ILE A 290 -4.07 -21.49 12.78
C ILE A 290 -5.28 -21.56 13.70
N TYR A 291 -5.77 -20.38 14.06
CA TYR A 291 -6.95 -20.15 14.86
C TYR A 291 -7.97 -19.43 14.00
N SER A 292 -9.21 -19.91 13.99
CA SER A 292 -10.30 -19.44 13.16
C SER A 292 -11.42 -18.91 14.03
N ASN A 293 -11.90 -17.72 13.70
CA ASN A 293 -13.04 -17.13 14.38
C ASN A 293 -13.92 -16.39 13.37
N TYR A 294 -15.20 -16.77 13.29
CA TYR A 294 -16.15 -16.07 12.43
C TYR A 294 -16.87 -15.00 13.24
N CYS A 295 -16.67 -13.73 12.89
CA CYS A 295 -17.38 -12.59 13.45
C CYS A 295 -18.75 -12.47 12.78
N GLU A 296 -19.82 -12.99 13.39
CA GLU A 296 -21.17 -12.95 12.81
C GLU A 296 -21.66 -11.52 12.53
N GLU A 297 -21.44 -10.59 13.46
CA GLU A 297 -21.93 -9.20 13.34
C GLU A 297 -21.31 -8.43 12.18
N ARG A 298 -20.05 -8.77 11.83
CA ARG A 298 -19.31 -8.12 10.74
C ARG A 298 -19.25 -8.95 9.47
N GLY A 299 -19.77 -10.18 9.47
CA GLY A 299 -19.72 -11.08 8.32
C GLY A 299 -18.29 -11.46 7.89
N LYS A 300 -17.33 -11.50 8.82
CA LYS A 300 -15.91 -11.71 8.53
C LYS A 300 -15.36 -12.98 9.16
N LEU A 301 -14.53 -13.73 8.43
CA LEU A 301 -13.70 -14.80 8.99
C LEU A 301 -12.33 -14.25 9.34
N ILE A 302 -11.96 -14.36 10.61
CA ILE A 302 -10.63 -14.05 11.13
C ILE A 302 -9.82 -15.35 11.19
N LEU A 303 -8.71 -15.40 10.48
CA LEU A 303 -7.74 -16.48 10.54
C LEU A 303 -6.44 -15.91 11.11
N TYR A 304 -6.06 -16.34 12.32
CA TYR A 304 -4.83 -15.96 12.98
C TYR A 304 -3.80 -17.06 12.83
N PHE A 305 -2.69 -16.74 12.19
CA PHE A 305 -1.63 -17.67 11.81
C PHE A 305 -0.36 -17.41 12.62
N GLN A 306 0.26 -18.48 13.08
CA GLN A 306 1.59 -18.45 13.66
C GLN A 306 2.47 -19.41 12.87
N PHE A 307 3.61 -18.94 12.37
CA PHE A 307 4.59 -19.75 11.64
C PHE A 307 5.91 -19.80 12.39
N SER A 308 6.60 -20.93 12.33
CA SER A 308 8.00 -21.05 12.75
C SER A 308 8.65 -22.29 12.13
N PRO A 309 9.95 -22.27 11.79
CA PRO A 309 10.70 -23.49 11.48
C PRO A 309 10.92 -24.39 12.69
N GLN A 310 10.64 -23.91 13.90
CA GLN A 310 10.87 -24.64 15.15
C GLN A 310 9.71 -25.59 15.47
N GLU A 311 10.02 -26.66 16.19
CA GLU A 311 9.03 -27.60 16.74
C GLU A 311 8.09 -26.92 17.73
N PHE A 312 6.88 -27.46 17.89
CA PHE A 312 5.79 -26.86 18.69
C PHE A 312 6.07 -26.72 20.19
N ASP A 313 7.10 -27.38 20.72
CA ASP A 313 7.56 -27.29 22.11
C ASP A 313 8.66 -26.22 22.33
N HIS A 314 9.12 -25.58 21.26
CA HIS A 314 10.13 -24.54 21.33
C HIS A 314 9.56 -23.22 21.90
N ALA A 315 10.35 -22.51 22.72
CA ALA A 315 9.93 -21.28 23.41
C ALA A 315 9.52 -20.11 22.47
N ILE A 316 9.83 -20.20 21.18
CA ILE A 316 9.37 -19.21 20.19
C ILE A 316 7.85 -19.16 20.10
N TRP A 317 7.16 -20.30 20.28
CA TRP A 317 5.72 -20.38 20.22
C TRP A 317 5.04 -19.60 21.36
N ASP A 318 5.66 -19.55 22.54
CA ASP A 318 5.20 -18.71 23.65
C ASP A 318 5.31 -17.23 23.27
N LYS A 319 6.40 -16.84 22.61
CA LYS A 319 6.60 -15.47 22.11
C LYS A 319 5.59 -15.11 21.02
N LEU A 320 5.34 -15.98 20.04
CA LEU A 320 4.30 -15.77 19.02
C LEU A 320 2.92 -15.60 19.66
N SER A 321 2.63 -16.35 20.72
CA SER A 321 1.36 -16.29 21.46
C SER A 321 1.17 -15.01 22.27
N THR A 322 2.20 -14.18 22.41
CA THR A 322 2.05 -12.84 23.00
C THR A 322 1.40 -11.84 22.04
N VAL A 323 1.37 -12.13 20.74
CA VAL A 323 0.70 -11.31 19.73
C VAL A 323 -0.78 -11.65 19.74
N LEU A 324 -1.62 -10.72 20.18
CA LEU A 324 -3.06 -10.95 20.35
C LEU A 324 -3.87 -10.34 19.21
N VAL A 325 -4.98 -10.99 18.86
CA VAL A 325 -6.02 -10.38 18.04
C VAL A 325 -6.83 -9.41 18.91
N ARG A 326 -7.01 -8.17 18.45
CA ARG A 326 -7.81 -7.15 19.13
C ARG A 326 -9.25 -7.63 19.29
N SER A 327 -9.78 -7.63 20.52
CA SER A 327 -11.13 -8.14 20.82
C SER A 327 -12.24 -7.42 20.04
N THR A 328 -12.04 -6.13 19.78
CA THR A 328 -13.00 -5.27 19.07
C THR A 328 -13.12 -5.60 17.58
N ILE A 329 -12.31 -6.51 17.04
CA ILE A 329 -12.35 -6.83 15.60
C ILE A 329 -13.69 -7.39 15.14
N CYS A 330 -14.44 -8.03 16.05
CA CYS A 330 -15.78 -8.56 15.79
C CYS A 330 -16.92 -7.63 16.25
N GLU A 331 -16.64 -6.56 16.98
CA GLU A 331 -17.66 -5.66 17.56
C GLU A 331 -18.08 -4.61 16.51
N MET A 332 -19.37 -4.28 16.38
CA MET A 332 -19.87 -3.30 15.39
C MET A 332 -19.27 -1.91 15.52
#